data_AF-A0A2E3WU54-F1
#
_entry.id   AF-A0A2E3WU54-F1
#
_cell.length_a   1.000
_cell.length_b   1.000
_cell.length_c   1.000
_cell.angle_alpha   90.00
_cell.angle_beta   90.00
_cell.angle_gamma   90.00
#
_symmetry.space_group_name_H-M   'P 1'
#
loop_
_entity.id
_entity.type
_entity.pdbx_description
1 polymer ?
#
loop_
_entity_poly.entity_id
_entity_poly.type
_entity_poly.pdbx_seq_one_letter_code
_entity_poly.pdbx_strand_id
1 'polypeptide(L)'
;MDRDMILRLTLTNCSGATADVEFEVLSHSAAQKWARALSSAQAESSIRERHLVQNFHANDEEKVRELVAQLESVIQKLNSIHPQLITESIDIKDLQKSVNRLHLHFADSHHVASRITEQSDLAWQEFNNILHALEGVQRSSFARKNVGVPCANVLVTWNNNFRTPIGSDDEKHFTIKKDFGTCYVNYCQVGRHFYELFLAQDDFAADDHILPLENISADSYFWFGPTHSEQVVESKWWAIQKWFEKNSEKFSRLGYTWGDSSLRIGWLPVARIVGDYTDDFEKLRLIERLNDFDRVESMSLIKV
;
A
#
# COMPACT_ATOMS: atom_id res chain seq x y z
N MET A 1 -20.17 8.93 -25.83
CA MET A 1 -19.54 7.59 -25.91
C MET A 1 -18.18 7.75 -25.29
N ASP A 2 -18.08 7.47 -23.99
CA ASP A 2 -16.78 7.38 -23.34
C ASP A 2 -16.05 6.21 -23.99
N ARG A 3 -14.82 6.47 -24.45
CA ARG A 3 -13.95 5.39 -24.93
C ARG A 3 -13.47 4.63 -23.71
N ASP A 4 -13.52 3.31 -23.78
CA ASP A 4 -12.92 2.45 -22.76
C ASP A 4 -11.44 2.83 -22.65
N MET A 5 -11.03 3.27 -21.46
CA MET A 5 -9.64 3.58 -21.18
C MET A 5 -8.99 2.34 -20.57
N ILE A 6 -7.91 1.89 -21.18
CA ILE A 6 -7.09 0.80 -20.65
C ILE A 6 -5.85 1.40 -19.99
N LEU A 7 -5.61 1.02 -18.76
CA LEU A 7 -4.37 1.22 -18.04
C LEU A 7 -3.45 0.03 -18.29
N ARG A 8 -2.23 0.28 -18.74
CA ARG A 8 -1.17 -0.73 -18.84
C ARG A 8 -0.11 -0.47 -17.77
N LEU A 9 0.11 -1.47 -16.92
CA LEU A 9 1.21 -1.55 -15.96
C LEU A 9 2.30 -2.44 -16.54
N THR A 10 3.48 -1.88 -16.80
CA THR A 10 4.64 -2.63 -17.29
C THR A 10 5.60 -2.85 -16.15
N LEU A 11 5.87 -4.12 -15.84
CA LEU A 11 6.90 -4.53 -14.90
C LEU A 11 8.16 -4.96 -15.64
N THR A 12 9.32 -4.81 -15.01
CA THR A 12 10.63 -5.22 -15.51
C THR A 12 11.42 -5.97 -14.45
N ASN A 13 12.43 -6.73 -14.88
CA ASN A 13 13.34 -7.45 -14.00
C ASN A 13 14.81 -7.14 -14.30
N CYS A 14 15.72 -7.73 -13.54
CA CYS A 14 17.17 -7.51 -13.67
C CYS A 14 17.76 -7.93 -15.03
N SER A 15 17.09 -8.81 -15.78
CA SER A 15 17.49 -9.20 -17.14
C SER A 15 16.99 -8.25 -18.23
N GLY A 16 16.15 -7.28 -17.87
CA GLY A 16 15.46 -6.38 -18.80
C GLY A 16 14.23 -6.99 -19.48
N ALA A 17 13.79 -8.19 -19.05
CA ALA A 17 12.52 -8.75 -19.49
C ALA A 17 11.38 -7.89 -18.95
N THR A 18 10.30 -7.76 -19.74
CA THR A 18 9.12 -6.97 -19.38
C THR A 18 7.85 -7.82 -19.38
N ALA A 19 6.89 -7.44 -18.53
CA ALA A 19 5.55 -8.01 -18.51
C ALA A 19 4.52 -6.90 -18.37
N ASP A 20 3.49 -6.96 -19.22
CA ASP A 20 2.36 -6.04 -19.19
C ASP A 20 1.16 -6.67 -18.49
N VAL A 21 0.51 -5.87 -17.65
CA VAL A 21 -0.78 -6.17 -17.04
C VAL A 21 -1.73 -5.03 -17.37
N GLU A 22 -2.87 -5.35 -17.97
CA GLU A 22 -3.84 -4.36 -18.42
C GLU A 22 -5.04 -4.30 -17.46
N PHE A 23 -5.58 -3.09 -17.28
CA PHE A 23 -6.73 -2.81 -16.43
C PHE A 23 -7.72 -1.89 -17.16
N GLU A 24 -8.99 -2.19 -17.09
CA GLU A 24 -10.07 -1.30 -17.52
C GLU A 24 -10.34 -0.25 -16.44
N VAL A 25 -10.26 1.03 -16.82
CA VAL A 25 -10.57 2.14 -15.92
C VAL A 25 -12.09 2.21 -15.69
N LEU A 26 -12.49 2.27 -14.42
CA LEU A 26 -13.90 2.33 -14.06
C LEU A 26 -14.56 3.63 -14.56
N SER A 27 -15.85 3.57 -14.86
CA SER A 27 -16.59 4.69 -15.47
C SER A 27 -17.01 5.79 -14.48
N HIS A 28 -16.91 5.56 -13.17
CA HIS A 28 -17.36 6.53 -12.17
C HIS A 28 -16.41 7.74 -12.06
N SER A 29 -16.92 8.86 -11.54
CA SER A 29 -16.24 10.16 -11.49
C SER A 29 -14.86 10.10 -10.82
N ALA A 30 -14.72 9.36 -9.72
CA ALA A 30 -13.44 9.17 -9.03
C ALA A 30 -12.37 8.51 -9.91
N ALA A 31 -12.73 7.48 -10.67
CA ALA A 31 -11.81 6.80 -11.58
C ALA A 31 -11.40 7.71 -12.75
N GLN A 32 -12.33 8.52 -13.28
CA GLN A 32 -12.03 9.50 -14.33
C GLN A 32 -11.19 10.69 -13.82
N LYS A 33 -11.34 11.06 -12.54
CA LYS A 33 -10.46 12.01 -11.84
C LYS A 33 -9.04 11.45 -11.70
N TRP A 34 -8.92 10.20 -11.24
CA TRP A 34 -7.64 9.48 -11.14
C TRP A 34 -6.95 9.34 -12.50
N ALA A 35 -7.68 8.96 -13.56
CA ALA A 35 -7.10 8.82 -14.90
C ALA A 35 -6.55 10.14 -15.46
N ARG A 36 -7.20 11.27 -15.16
CA ARG A 36 -6.67 12.60 -15.49
C ARG A 36 -5.39 12.91 -14.71
N ALA A 37 -5.38 12.63 -13.40
CA ALA A 37 -4.19 12.80 -12.57
C ALA A 37 -3.01 11.96 -13.08
N LEU A 38 -3.28 10.71 -13.46
CA LEU A 38 -2.31 9.82 -14.08
C LEU A 38 -1.80 10.36 -15.42
N SER A 39 -2.69 10.82 -16.30
CA SER A 39 -2.29 11.41 -17.58
C SER A 39 -1.33 12.59 -17.39
N SER A 40 -1.61 13.47 -16.43
CA SER A 40 -0.70 14.57 -16.05
C SER A 40 0.62 14.06 -15.48
N ALA A 41 0.60 13.04 -14.62
CA ALA A 41 1.80 12.44 -14.03
C ALA A 41 2.72 11.83 -15.08
N GLN A 42 2.15 11.12 -16.06
CA GLN A 42 2.89 10.54 -17.17
C GLN A 42 3.57 11.60 -18.05
N ALA A 43 2.92 12.74 -18.25
CA ALA A 43 3.43 13.81 -19.11
C ALA A 43 4.50 14.66 -18.41
N GLU A 44 4.38 14.86 -17.10
CA GLU A 44 5.13 15.89 -16.36
C GLU A 44 6.11 15.31 -15.32
N SER A 45 6.14 13.98 -15.15
CA SER A 45 6.82 13.37 -14.01
C SER A 45 7.32 11.95 -14.27
N SER A 46 7.91 11.36 -13.23
CA SER A 46 8.42 10.01 -13.22
C SER A 46 7.94 9.26 -11.98
N ILE A 47 7.86 7.93 -12.11
CA ILE A 47 7.62 7.04 -10.97
C ILE A 47 8.79 7.17 -9.98
N ARG A 48 8.47 7.39 -8.71
CA ARG A 48 9.42 7.60 -7.62
C ARG A 48 9.97 6.28 -7.10
N GLU A 49 9.09 5.39 -6.64
CA GLU A 49 9.48 4.15 -5.96
C GLU A 49 9.24 2.94 -6.86
N ARG A 50 10.08 2.79 -7.90
CA ARG A 50 9.91 1.73 -8.90
C ARG A 50 9.99 0.31 -8.34
N HIS A 51 10.56 0.09 -7.17
CA HIS A 51 10.83 -1.24 -6.61
C HIS A 51 9.71 -1.79 -5.71
N LEU A 52 8.57 -1.09 -5.59
CA LEU A 52 7.46 -1.51 -4.73
C LEU A 52 6.57 -2.56 -5.43
N VAL A 53 7.19 -3.62 -5.92
CA VAL A 53 6.57 -4.84 -6.42
C VAL A 53 6.73 -5.92 -5.34
N GLN A 54 5.66 -6.24 -4.63
CA GLN A 54 5.73 -6.94 -3.36
C GLN A 54 4.97 -8.27 -3.37
N ASN A 55 5.54 -9.26 -2.69
CA ASN A 55 4.90 -10.55 -2.36
C ASN A 55 4.50 -11.43 -3.55
N PHE A 56 5.15 -11.28 -4.69
CA PHE A 56 5.04 -12.21 -5.83
C PHE A 56 5.96 -13.43 -5.71
N HIS A 57 6.94 -13.39 -4.79
CA HIS A 57 7.91 -14.45 -4.56
C HIS A 57 7.26 -15.79 -4.23
N ALA A 58 7.78 -16.88 -4.79
CA ALA A 58 7.32 -18.24 -4.48
C ALA A 58 7.80 -18.73 -3.10
N ASN A 59 8.96 -18.24 -2.63
CA ASN A 59 9.63 -18.72 -1.42
C ASN A 59 9.69 -17.63 -0.33
N ASP A 60 8.72 -17.65 0.57
CA ASP A 60 8.62 -16.65 1.65
C ASP A 60 9.84 -16.70 2.60
N GLU A 61 10.40 -17.89 2.87
CA GLU A 61 11.55 -18.03 3.79
C GLU A 61 12.83 -17.40 3.23
N GLU A 62 13.05 -17.57 1.94
CA GLU A 62 14.18 -16.96 1.24
C GLU A 62 14.04 -15.44 1.22
N LYS A 63 12.83 -14.94 0.91
CA LYS A 63 12.56 -13.50 0.93
C LYS A 63 12.75 -12.90 2.33
N VAL A 64 12.30 -13.58 3.39
CA VAL A 64 12.55 -13.14 4.77
C VAL A 64 14.05 -13.01 5.03
N ARG A 65 14.86 -14.02 4.65
CA ARG A 65 16.32 -13.96 4.85
C ARG A 65 16.97 -12.80 4.09
N GLU A 66 16.56 -12.56 2.85
CA GLU A 66 17.03 -11.43 2.04
C GLU A 66 16.71 -10.09 2.70
N LEU A 67 15.46 -9.89 3.12
CA LEU A 67 15.02 -8.65 3.77
C LEU A 67 15.69 -8.45 5.13
N VAL A 68 15.91 -9.50 5.91
CA VAL A 68 16.66 -9.42 7.18
C VAL A 68 18.10 -8.98 6.93
N ALA A 69 18.78 -9.54 5.93
CA ALA A 69 20.14 -9.13 5.57
C ALA A 69 20.19 -7.66 5.11
N GLN A 70 19.21 -7.20 4.33
CA GLN A 70 19.08 -5.79 3.95
C GLN A 70 18.87 -4.90 5.18
N LEU A 71 17.99 -5.31 6.11
CA LEU A 71 17.72 -4.55 7.32
C LEU A 71 18.96 -4.42 8.20
N GLU A 72 19.70 -5.51 8.40
CA GLU A 72 20.96 -5.51 9.14
C GLU A 72 21.98 -4.55 8.51
N SER A 73 22.08 -4.52 7.18
CA SER A 73 22.93 -3.57 6.46
C SER A 73 22.49 -2.12 6.71
N VAL A 74 21.19 -1.82 6.68
CA VAL A 74 20.67 -0.47 6.96
C VAL A 74 20.87 -0.07 8.42
N ILE A 75 20.69 -0.99 9.37
CA ILE A 75 20.99 -0.77 10.79
C ILE A 75 22.47 -0.41 10.97
N GLN A 76 23.39 -1.10 10.29
CA GLN A 76 24.82 -0.75 10.31
C GLN A 76 25.09 0.64 9.74
N LYS A 77 24.41 1.03 8.64
CA LYS A 77 24.52 2.39 8.08
C LYS A 77 24.08 3.42 9.12
N LEU A 78 22.91 3.25 9.73
CA LEU A 78 22.37 4.16 10.74
C LEU A 78 23.28 4.25 11.97
N ASN A 79 23.76 3.11 12.47
CA ASN A 79 24.68 3.05 13.61
C ASN A 79 26.06 3.66 13.30
N SER A 80 26.49 3.73 12.04
CA SER A 80 27.74 4.41 11.69
C SER A 80 27.62 5.94 11.76
N ILE A 81 26.40 6.48 11.59
CA ILE A 81 26.08 7.90 11.73
C ILE A 81 25.82 8.22 13.22
N HIS A 82 25.07 7.36 13.91
CA HIS A 82 24.72 7.50 15.32
C HIS A 82 25.06 6.19 16.07
N PRO A 83 26.25 6.09 16.67
CA PRO A 83 26.70 4.87 17.34
C PRO A 83 25.70 4.36 18.37
N GLN A 84 25.38 3.07 18.29
CA GLN A 84 24.48 2.35 19.21
C GLN A 84 23.02 2.83 19.19
N LEU A 85 22.57 3.47 18.11
CA LEU A 85 21.18 3.89 17.95
C LEU A 85 20.21 2.71 17.97
N ILE A 86 20.52 1.66 17.21
CA ILE A 86 19.73 0.42 17.13
C ILE A 86 20.63 -0.73 17.55
N THR A 87 20.29 -1.41 18.64
CA THR A 87 21.10 -2.50 19.22
C THR A 87 20.43 -3.86 19.10
N GLU A 88 19.15 -3.87 18.75
CA GLU A 88 18.32 -5.05 18.62
C GLU A 88 18.66 -5.83 17.34
N SER A 89 18.76 -7.15 17.48
CA SER A 89 18.82 -8.05 16.35
C SER A 89 17.43 -8.59 15.99
N ILE A 90 17.26 -8.98 14.72
CA ILE A 90 16.08 -9.74 14.31
C ILE A 90 16.22 -11.19 14.77
N ASP A 91 15.17 -11.68 15.44
CA ASP A 91 14.96 -13.11 15.61
C ASP A 91 13.94 -13.57 14.56
N ILE A 92 14.40 -14.35 13.57
CA ILE A 92 13.54 -14.89 12.52
C ILE A 92 12.44 -15.80 13.10
N LYS A 93 12.68 -16.44 14.26
CA LYS A 93 11.69 -17.30 14.93
C LYS A 93 10.55 -16.50 15.56
N ASP A 94 10.81 -15.25 15.92
CA ASP A 94 9.82 -14.31 16.49
C ASP A 94 9.83 -12.99 15.70
N LEU A 95 9.74 -13.12 14.37
CA LEU A 95 9.92 -12.03 13.43
C LEU A 95 8.94 -10.87 13.70
N GLN A 96 7.67 -11.16 13.98
CA GLN A 96 6.67 -10.12 14.25
C GLN A 96 7.05 -9.29 15.49
N LYS A 97 7.49 -9.94 16.57
CA LYS A 97 7.88 -9.22 17.78
C LYS A 97 9.17 -8.43 17.55
N SER A 98 10.11 -8.94 16.77
CA SER A 98 11.31 -8.19 16.38
C SER A 98 10.97 -6.96 15.55
N VAL A 99 10.12 -7.10 14.53
CA VAL A 99 9.65 -5.98 13.70
C VAL A 99 8.90 -4.94 14.54
N ASN A 100 8.01 -5.37 15.44
CA ASN A 100 7.29 -4.45 16.33
C ASN A 100 8.23 -3.64 17.25
N ARG A 101 9.30 -4.26 17.78
CA ARG A 101 10.30 -3.53 18.58
C ARG A 101 11.05 -2.51 17.72
N LEU A 102 11.42 -2.89 16.50
CA LEU A 102 12.14 -2.01 15.58
C LEU A 102 11.29 -0.82 15.11
N HIS A 103 9.96 -0.98 15.00
CA HIS A 103 9.05 0.13 14.72
C HIS A 103 9.03 1.20 15.82
N LEU A 104 9.38 0.88 17.07
CA LEU A 104 9.43 1.87 18.16
C LEU A 104 10.46 2.98 17.87
N HIS A 105 11.51 2.69 17.11
CA HIS A 105 12.50 3.70 16.70
C HIS A 105 11.91 4.81 15.81
N PHE A 106 10.77 4.58 15.15
CA PHE A 106 10.01 5.62 14.44
C PHE A 106 9.03 6.37 15.33
N ALA A 107 8.54 5.73 16.39
CA ALA A 107 7.60 6.37 17.32
C ALA A 107 8.35 7.29 18.31
N ASP A 108 9.55 6.90 18.72
CA ASP A 108 10.37 7.66 19.66
C ASP A 108 11.13 8.78 18.94
N SER A 109 11.24 9.95 19.57
CA SER A 109 11.87 11.17 19.04
C SER A 109 13.35 11.04 18.61
N HIS A 110 13.97 9.88 18.85
CA HIS A 110 15.32 9.53 18.38
C HIS A 110 15.44 9.57 16.84
N HIS A 111 14.39 9.29 16.08
CA HIS A 111 14.43 9.40 14.61
C HIS A 111 14.55 10.86 14.14
N VAL A 112 13.92 11.83 14.84
CA VAL A 112 13.98 13.25 14.46
C VAL A 112 15.38 13.81 14.70
N ALA A 113 15.99 13.47 15.83
CA ALA A 113 17.34 13.88 16.16
C ALA A 113 18.41 13.20 15.28
N SER A 114 18.10 12.04 14.69
CA SER A 114 19.04 11.29 13.86
C SER A 114 18.96 11.59 12.37
N ARG A 115 17.84 12.15 11.88
CA ARG A 115 17.66 12.65 10.48
C ARG A 115 18.34 13.99 10.23
N ILE A 116 19.62 14.07 10.57
CA ILE A 116 20.43 15.29 10.45
C ILE A 116 21.00 15.51 9.04
N THR A 117 21.02 14.47 8.20
CA THR A 117 21.53 14.52 6.82
C THR A 117 20.56 13.82 5.88
N GLU A 118 20.59 14.20 4.61
CA GLU A 118 19.85 13.52 3.53
C GLU A 118 20.18 12.02 3.49
N GLN A 119 21.45 11.67 3.68
CA GLN A 119 21.88 10.26 3.76
C GLN A 119 21.22 9.51 4.91
N SER A 120 21.10 10.14 6.09
CA SER A 120 20.42 9.50 7.22
C SER A 120 18.92 9.39 6.99
N ASP A 121 18.30 10.39 6.34
CA ASP A 121 16.87 10.35 6.05
C ASP A 121 16.54 9.24 5.04
N LEU A 122 17.35 9.10 3.98
CA LEU A 122 17.23 7.98 3.03
C LEU A 122 17.40 6.62 3.70
N ALA A 123 18.37 6.48 4.62
CA ALA A 123 18.55 5.24 5.36
C ALA A 123 17.36 4.92 6.27
N TRP A 124 16.74 5.93 6.89
CA TRP A 124 15.51 5.75 7.67
C TRP A 124 14.31 5.36 6.81
N GLN A 125 14.18 5.94 5.62
CA GLN A 125 13.16 5.53 4.65
C GLN A 125 13.36 4.07 4.23
N GLU A 126 14.60 3.68 3.89
CA GLU A 126 14.97 2.30 3.57
C GLU A 126 14.65 1.34 4.72
N PHE A 127 15.01 1.70 5.95
CA PHE A 127 14.70 0.95 7.17
C PHE A 127 13.20 0.72 7.33
N ASN A 128 12.37 1.77 7.19
CA ASN A 128 10.91 1.66 7.29
C ASN A 128 10.34 0.73 6.22
N ASN A 129 10.81 0.90 4.99
CA ASN A 129 10.32 0.15 3.84
C ASN A 129 10.63 -1.35 3.98
N ILE A 130 11.80 -1.71 4.51
CA ILE A 130 12.17 -3.10 4.78
C ILE A 130 11.31 -3.71 5.90
N LEU A 131 11.05 -2.96 6.98
CA LEU A 131 10.15 -3.44 8.05
C LEU A 131 8.75 -3.74 7.49
N HIS A 132 8.16 -2.81 6.73
CA HIS A 132 6.86 -3.03 6.10
C HIS A 132 6.88 -4.18 5.08
N ALA A 133 7.98 -4.37 4.36
CA ALA A 133 8.15 -5.51 3.46
C ALA A 133 8.15 -6.83 4.25
N LEU A 134 8.86 -6.92 5.39
CA LEU A 134 8.85 -8.09 6.27
C LEU A 134 7.44 -8.42 6.78
N GLU A 135 6.68 -7.43 7.26
CA GLU A 135 5.29 -7.63 7.66
C GLU A 135 4.42 -8.08 6.46
N GLY A 136 4.71 -7.54 5.27
CA GLY A 136 4.10 -7.93 4.01
C GLY A 136 4.28 -9.42 3.71
N VAL A 137 5.51 -9.93 3.83
CA VAL A 137 5.82 -11.35 3.64
C VAL A 137 5.07 -12.21 4.66
N GLN A 138 5.02 -11.81 5.94
CA GLN A 138 4.30 -12.57 6.97
C GLN A 138 2.80 -12.67 6.65
N ARG A 139 2.16 -11.54 6.31
CA ARG A 139 0.75 -11.51 5.88
C ARG A 139 0.52 -12.36 4.63
N SER A 140 1.44 -12.30 3.68
CA SER A 140 1.38 -13.07 2.44
C SER A 140 1.50 -14.57 2.69
N SER A 141 2.43 -14.98 3.54
CA SER A 141 2.63 -16.39 3.92
C SER A 141 1.41 -16.96 4.62
N PHE A 142 0.80 -16.18 5.52
CA PHE A 142 -0.45 -16.55 6.15
C PHE A 142 -1.58 -16.73 5.11
N ALA A 143 -1.74 -15.78 4.19
CA ALA A 143 -2.76 -15.86 3.15
C ALA A 143 -2.54 -17.07 2.23
N ARG A 144 -1.32 -17.32 1.78
CA ARG A 144 -0.95 -18.48 0.95
C ARG A 144 -1.31 -19.80 1.63
N LYS A 145 -1.03 -19.94 2.93
CA LYS A 145 -1.32 -21.16 3.71
C LYS A 145 -2.82 -21.40 3.94
N ASN A 146 -3.62 -20.35 4.06
CA ASN A 146 -5.04 -20.47 4.43
C ASN A 146 -6.01 -20.35 3.24
N VAL A 147 -5.62 -19.60 2.20
CA VAL A 147 -6.47 -19.23 1.05
C VAL A 147 -5.81 -19.57 -0.29
N GLY A 148 -4.59 -20.11 -0.29
CA GLY A 148 -3.86 -20.49 -1.50
C GLY A 148 -3.20 -19.33 -2.24
N VAL A 149 -3.77 -18.13 -2.20
CA VAL A 149 -3.29 -16.93 -2.91
C VAL A 149 -2.48 -16.00 -1.97
N PRO A 150 -1.26 -15.58 -2.33
CA PRO A 150 -0.45 -14.65 -1.52
C PRO A 150 -1.00 -13.21 -1.56
N CYS A 151 -0.58 -12.36 -0.62
CA CYS A 151 -0.95 -10.93 -0.59
C CYS A 151 -0.08 -10.07 -1.54
N ALA A 152 0.00 -10.49 -2.81
CA ALA A 152 0.76 -9.81 -3.86
C ALA A 152 0.19 -8.42 -4.18
N ASN A 153 1.07 -7.43 -4.35
CA ASN A 153 0.65 -6.06 -4.65
C ASN A 153 1.76 -5.24 -5.31
N VAL A 154 1.37 -4.19 -6.02
CA VAL A 154 2.28 -3.20 -6.59
C VAL A 154 1.86 -1.81 -6.13
N LEU A 155 2.79 -1.02 -5.61
CA LEU A 155 2.59 0.40 -5.33
C LEU A 155 3.31 1.24 -6.39
N VAL A 156 2.60 2.20 -6.97
CA VAL A 156 3.16 3.15 -7.93
C VAL A 156 2.95 4.55 -7.38
N THR A 157 4.04 5.20 -6.99
CA THR A 157 4.05 6.60 -6.53
C THR A 157 4.74 7.50 -7.55
N TRP A 158 4.26 8.72 -7.70
CA TRP A 158 4.78 9.70 -8.66
C TRP A 158 5.50 10.86 -7.98
N ASN A 159 6.44 11.48 -8.68
CA ASN A 159 7.08 12.71 -8.21
C ASN A 159 6.19 13.96 -8.41
N ASN A 160 4.99 13.83 -8.99
CA ASN A 160 4.10 14.95 -9.20
C ASN A 160 3.19 15.22 -7.99
N ASN A 161 2.67 16.44 -7.94
CA ASN A 161 1.73 16.87 -6.91
C ASN A 161 0.33 17.15 -7.48
N PHE A 162 0.03 16.68 -8.70
CA PHE A 162 -1.31 16.89 -9.25
C PHE A 162 -2.32 16.12 -8.41
N ARG A 163 -3.28 16.88 -7.86
CA ARG A 163 -4.31 16.40 -6.95
C ARG A 163 -5.63 17.00 -7.36
N THR A 164 -6.69 16.19 -7.30
CA THR A 164 -8.05 16.67 -7.53
C THR A 164 -8.95 16.30 -6.36
N PRO A 165 -9.82 17.20 -5.88
CA PRO A 165 -10.67 16.91 -4.73
C PRO A 165 -11.65 15.75 -4.97
N ILE A 166 -11.87 14.98 -3.92
CA ILE A 166 -12.94 13.97 -3.81
C ILE A 166 -14.25 14.71 -3.55
N GLY A 167 -15.23 14.50 -4.43
CA GLY A 167 -16.57 15.06 -4.28
C GLY A 167 -17.50 14.09 -3.53
N SER A 168 -18.66 14.57 -3.10
CA SER A 168 -19.67 13.74 -2.41
C SER A 168 -20.08 12.51 -3.21
N ASP A 169 -20.18 12.63 -4.54
CA ASP A 169 -20.54 11.52 -5.42
C ASP A 169 -19.47 10.41 -5.47
N ASP A 170 -18.22 10.74 -5.14
CA ASP A 170 -17.11 9.79 -5.13
C ASP A 170 -17.08 8.96 -3.85
N GLU A 171 -17.64 9.48 -2.74
CA GLU A 171 -17.54 8.88 -1.40
C GLU A 171 -18.20 7.50 -1.33
N LYS A 172 -19.28 7.29 -2.10
CA LYS A 172 -19.99 6.00 -2.18
C LYS A 172 -19.16 4.86 -2.77
N HIS A 173 -18.02 5.16 -3.39
CA HIS A 173 -17.15 4.18 -4.01
C HIS A 173 -16.06 3.66 -3.07
N PHE A 174 -15.89 4.26 -1.89
CA PHE A 174 -14.97 3.73 -0.89
C PHE A 174 -15.44 2.37 -0.37
N THR A 175 -14.49 1.45 -0.23
CA THR A 175 -14.77 0.09 0.23
C THR A 175 -13.60 -0.51 1.01
N ILE A 176 -13.91 -1.29 2.04
CA ILE A 176 -12.90 -2.10 2.75
C ILE A 176 -12.68 -3.47 2.08
N LYS A 177 -13.49 -3.80 1.06
CA LYS A 177 -13.32 -5.01 0.27
C LYS A 177 -12.13 -4.81 -0.67
N LYS A 178 -11.19 -5.76 -0.65
CA LYS A 178 -10.16 -5.88 -1.67
C LYS A 178 -10.55 -7.00 -2.61
N ASP A 179 -10.71 -6.71 -3.89
CA ASP A 179 -10.88 -7.73 -4.93
C ASP A 179 -9.56 -7.90 -5.70
N PHE A 180 -9.23 -9.15 -6.04
CA PHE A 180 -8.08 -9.47 -6.91
C PHE A 180 -8.10 -8.65 -8.21
N GLY A 181 -6.93 -8.25 -8.68
CA GLY A 181 -6.78 -7.56 -9.95
C GLY A 181 -7.36 -6.15 -9.92
N THR A 182 -7.24 -5.44 -8.82
CA THR A 182 -7.84 -4.10 -8.69
C THR A 182 -6.80 -3.05 -8.42
N CYS A 183 -6.89 -1.96 -9.18
CA CYS A 183 -6.19 -0.72 -8.89
C CYS A 183 -7.05 0.16 -7.98
N TYR A 184 -6.49 0.57 -6.86
CA TYR A 184 -7.06 1.55 -5.94
C TYR A 184 -6.23 2.82 -5.97
N VAL A 185 -6.85 3.96 -5.67
CA VAL A 185 -6.10 5.19 -5.35
C VAL A 185 -5.27 4.93 -4.10
N ASN A 186 -3.98 5.26 -4.16
CA ASN A 186 -3.13 5.24 -2.98
C ASN A 186 -3.29 6.54 -2.18
N TYR A 187 -3.16 6.45 -0.86
CA TYR A 187 -3.29 7.61 0.03
C TYR A 187 -2.17 8.62 -0.25
N CYS A 188 -2.55 9.85 -0.64
CA CYS A 188 -1.60 10.85 -1.15
C CYS A 188 -1.40 12.05 -0.22
N GLN A 189 -1.90 12.00 1.02
CA GLN A 189 -1.87 13.12 1.96
C GLN A 189 -1.02 12.78 3.18
N VAL A 190 -0.56 13.83 3.88
CA VAL A 190 0.10 13.66 5.18
C VAL A 190 -0.99 13.45 6.23
N GLY A 191 -0.81 12.45 7.09
CA GLY A 191 -1.82 11.98 8.03
C GLY A 191 -2.13 10.51 7.79
N ARG A 192 -3.13 9.99 8.50
CA ARG A 192 -3.63 8.61 8.40
C ARG A 192 -5.14 8.65 8.30
N HIS A 193 -5.68 7.87 7.38
CA HIS A 193 -7.12 7.70 7.29
C HIS A 193 -7.63 6.67 8.31
N PHE A 194 -8.93 6.69 8.59
CA PHE A 194 -9.56 5.85 9.63
C PHE A 194 -9.25 4.36 9.51
N TYR A 195 -9.23 3.84 8.28
CA TYR A 195 -8.98 2.42 8.06
C TYR A 195 -7.52 2.05 8.36
N GLU A 196 -6.54 2.92 8.06
CA GLU A 196 -5.14 2.73 8.47
C GLU A 196 -4.96 2.80 9.99
N LEU A 197 -5.59 3.77 10.66
CA LEU A 197 -5.56 3.90 12.12
C LEU A 197 -6.12 2.65 12.80
N PHE A 198 -7.25 2.15 12.32
CA PHE A 198 -7.85 0.90 12.78
C PHE A 198 -6.90 -0.29 12.60
N LEU A 199 -6.31 -0.44 11.40
CA LEU A 199 -5.39 -1.56 11.12
C LEU A 199 -4.13 -1.51 11.99
N ALA A 200 -3.64 -0.31 12.30
CA ALA A 200 -2.50 -0.10 13.18
C ALA A 200 -2.83 -0.17 14.68
N GLN A 201 -4.13 -0.25 15.04
CA GLN A 201 -4.62 -0.09 16.41
C GLN A 201 -4.10 1.21 17.07
N ASP A 202 -3.99 2.27 16.27
CA ASP A 202 -3.38 3.53 16.66
C ASP A 202 -4.41 4.45 17.35
N ASP A 203 -4.64 4.20 18.63
CA ASP A 203 -5.56 4.99 19.47
C ASP A 203 -4.97 6.39 19.82
N PHE A 204 -3.66 6.60 19.62
CA PHE A 204 -2.91 7.77 20.11
C PHE A 204 -2.49 8.76 19.03
N ALA A 205 -2.81 8.50 17.75
CA ALA A 205 -2.55 9.42 16.66
C ALA A 205 -2.98 10.87 17.01
N ALA A 206 -2.14 11.84 16.68
CA ALA A 206 -2.43 13.25 16.90
C ALA A 206 -3.69 13.68 16.12
N ASP A 207 -4.49 14.56 16.71
CA ASP A 207 -5.80 14.97 16.18
C ASP A 207 -5.72 15.53 14.74
N ASP A 208 -4.67 16.28 14.42
CA ASP A 208 -4.38 16.86 13.10
C ASP A 208 -3.86 15.84 12.07
N HIS A 209 -3.48 14.63 12.51
CA HIS A 209 -3.08 13.53 11.64
C HIS A 209 -4.24 12.59 11.29
N ILE A 210 -5.45 12.80 11.82
CA ILE A 210 -6.62 11.94 11.56
C ILE A 210 -7.49 12.61 10.51
N LEU A 211 -7.27 12.24 9.25
CA LEU A 211 -7.90 12.88 8.10
C LEU A 211 -8.43 11.83 7.11
N PRO A 212 -9.69 11.93 6.65
CA PRO A 212 -10.13 11.19 5.47
C PRO A 212 -9.29 11.57 4.24
N LEU A 213 -9.24 10.68 3.24
CA LEU A 213 -8.64 11.02 1.96
C LEU A 213 -9.47 12.13 1.29
N GLU A 214 -8.91 13.30 1.05
CA GLU A 214 -9.62 14.44 0.42
C GLU A 214 -9.31 14.64 -1.04
N ASN A 215 -8.20 14.08 -1.51
CA ASN A 215 -7.71 14.30 -2.85
C ASN A 215 -7.34 12.97 -3.52
N ILE A 216 -7.51 12.93 -4.83
CA ILE A 216 -7.05 11.86 -5.72
C ILE A 216 -5.78 12.34 -6.41
N SER A 217 -4.71 11.56 -6.33
CA SER A 217 -3.47 11.71 -7.13
C SER A 217 -3.35 10.58 -8.16
N ALA A 218 -2.23 10.54 -8.87
CA ALA A 218 -1.86 9.43 -9.75
C ALA A 218 -1.31 8.21 -8.98
N ASP A 219 -1.08 8.34 -7.67
CA ASP A 219 -0.52 7.26 -6.86
C ASP A 219 -1.52 6.12 -6.79
N SER A 220 -1.03 4.91 -7.05
CA SER A 220 -1.87 3.76 -7.37
C SER A 220 -1.40 2.54 -6.60
N TYR A 221 -2.36 1.80 -6.04
CA TYR A 221 -2.14 0.55 -5.32
C TYR A 221 -2.85 -0.59 -6.04
N PHE A 222 -2.09 -1.50 -6.62
CA PHE A 222 -2.60 -2.67 -7.33
C PHE A 222 -2.62 -3.88 -6.40
N TRP A 223 -3.78 -4.49 -6.25
CA TRP A 223 -3.96 -5.69 -5.45
C TRP A 223 -4.05 -6.94 -6.32
N PHE A 224 -3.14 -7.89 -6.07
CA PHE A 224 -3.12 -9.22 -6.67
C PHE A 224 -3.28 -10.31 -5.60
N GLY A 225 -3.78 -9.95 -4.42
CA GLY A 225 -4.04 -10.91 -3.36
C GLY A 225 -5.45 -11.45 -3.34
N PRO A 226 -5.81 -12.26 -2.32
CA PRO A 226 -7.13 -12.85 -2.20
C PRO A 226 -8.24 -11.80 -2.28
N THR A 227 -9.33 -12.14 -2.97
CA THR A 227 -10.57 -11.37 -2.87
C THR A 227 -11.17 -11.57 -1.48
N HIS A 228 -11.44 -10.47 -0.77
CA HIS A 228 -12.13 -10.53 0.52
C HIS A 228 -13.56 -11.05 0.30
N SER A 229 -13.93 -12.12 1.02
CA SER A 229 -15.31 -12.59 1.06
C SER A 229 -16.21 -11.59 1.79
N GLU A 230 -17.52 -11.65 1.55
CA GLU A 230 -18.51 -10.81 2.25
C GLU A 230 -18.40 -10.97 3.76
N GLN A 231 -18.23 -12.20 4.24
CA GLN A 231 -18.09 -12.49 5.68
C GLN A 231 -16.85 -11.83 6.30
N VAL A 232 -15.72 -11.77 5.57
CA VAL A 232 -14.52 -11.04 6.00
C VAL A 232 -14.77 -9.54 6.04
N VAL A 233 -15.49 -9.01 5.04
CA VAL A 233 -15.87 -7.59 4.96
C VAL A 233 -16.78 -7.21 6.12
N GLU A 234 -17.84 -7.98 6.38
CA GLU A 234 -18.79 -7.74 7.47
C GLU A 234 -18.10 -7.79 8.84
N SER A 235 -17.29 -8.82 9.09
CA SER A 235 -16.54 -8.96 10.35
C SER A 235 -15.58 -7.78 10.56
N LYS A 236 -14.85 -7.37 9.51
CA LYS A 236 -14.01 -6.17 9.59
C LYS A 236 -14.81 -4.90 9.81
N TRP A 237 -15.92 -4.71 9.11
CA TRP A 237 -16.75 -3.53 9.27
C TRP A 237 -17.26 -3.39 10.71
N TRP A 238 -17.73 -4.50 11.29
CA TRP A 238 -18.12 -4.54 12.70
C TRP A 238 -16.96 -4.21 13.65
N ALA A 239 -15.76 -4.73 13.38
CA ALA A 239 -14.58 -4.43 14.18
C ALA A 239 -14.17 -2.94 14.09
N ILE A 240 -14.24 -2.34 12.89
CA ILE A 240 -13.99 -0.90 12.69
C ILE A 240 -15.03 -0.09 13.46
N GLN A 241 -16.31 -0.47 13.38
CA GLN A 241 -17.38 0.18 14.13
C GLN A 241 -17.08 0.16 15.63
N LYS A 242 -16.74 -1.02 16.17
CA LYS A 242 -16.42 -1.17 17.60
C LYS A 242 -15.22 -0.32 18.02
N TRP A 243 -14.20 -0.25 17.18
CA TRP A 243 -13.04 0.62 17.41
C TRP A 243 -13.42 2.11 17.36
N PHE A 244 -14.28 2.51 16.43
CA PHE A 244 -14.79 3.88 16.35
C PHE A 244 -15.61 4.24 17.59
N GLU A 245 -16.51 3.36 18.02
CA GLU A 245 -17.32 3.51 19.24
C GLU A 245 -16.43 3.60 20.50
N LYS A 246 -15.37 2.79 20.59
CA LYS A 246 -14.40 2.86 21.70
C LYS A 246 -13.71 4.23 21.78
N ASN A 247 -13.49 4.88 20.64
CA ASN A 247 -12.82 6.17 20.51
C ASN A 247 -13.81 7.33 20.25
N SER A 248 -15.09 7.15 20.57
CA SER A 248 -16.16 8.06 20.15
C SER A 248 -15.99 9.49 20.65
N GLU A 249 -15.45 9.69 21.86
CA GLU A 249 -15.20 11.04 22.42
C GLU A 249 -14.20 11.82 21.55
N LYS A 250 -13.11 11.17 21.16
CA LYS A 250 -12.08 11.75 20.29
C LYS A 250 -12.66 12.09 18.92
N PHE A 251 -13.35 11.14 18.29
CA PHE A 251 -13.92 11.36 16.96
C PHE A 251 -15.05 12.39 16.96
N SER A 252 -15.88 12.44 17.99
CA SER A 252 -16.91 13.46 18.13
C SER A 252 -16.30 14.86 18.26
N ARG A 253 -15.20 15.01 19.02
CA ARG A 253 -14.46 16.29 19.13
C ARG A 253 -13.92 16.76 17.78
N LEU A 254 -13.50 15.83 16.94
CA LEU A 254 -13.01 16.10 15.58
C LEU A 254 -14.13 16.31 14.55
N GLY A 255 -15.40 16.22 14.97
CA GLY A 255 -16.56 16.41 14.10
C GLY A 255 -16.93 15.18 13.27
N TYR A 256 -16.38 14.01 13.59
CA TYR A 256 -16.64 12.77 12.88
C TYR A 256 -17.79 11.99 13.49
N THR A 257 -18.69 11.50 12.64
CA THR A 257 -19.83 10.66 13.02
C THR A 257 -19.75 9.31 12.34
N TRP A 258 -19.94 8.23 13.09
CA TRP A 258 -19.93 6.87 12.52
C TRP A 258 -20.98 6.74 11.40
N GLY A 259 -20.60 6.09 10.31
CA GLY A 259 -21.47 5.86 9.15
C GLY A 259 -21.55 7.03 8.17
N ASP A 260 -20.91 8.17 8.46
CA ASP A 260 -20.79 9.27 7.51
C ASP A 260 -19.85 8.87 6.34
N SER A 261 -20.30 9.08 5.10
CA SER A 261 -19.52 8.75 3.90
C SER A 261 -18.26 9.60 3.76
N SER A 262 -18.23 10.79 4.38
CA SER A 262 -17.06 11.66 4.42
C SER A 262 -15.89 11.07 5.21
N LEU A 263 -16.12 10.05 6.05
CA LEU A 263 -15.05 9.28 6.69
C LEU A 263 -14.22 8.49 5.69
N ARG A 264 -14.77 8.20 4.50
CA ARG A 264 -14.07 7.57 3.36
C ARG A 264 -13.26 6.34 3.78
N ILE A 265 -13.93 5.46 4.55
CA ILE A 265 -13.30 4.29 5.16
C ILE A 265 -12.95 3.26 4.09
N GLY A 266 -11.67 2.96 3.93
CA GLY A 266 -11.17 1.90 3.07
C GLY A 266 -10.44 2.44 1.86
N TRP A 267 -10.65 1.81 0.71
CA TRP A 267 -9.95 2.03 -0.54
C TRP A 267 -10.92 2.54 -1.60
N LEU A 268 -10.40 3.34 -2.53
CA LEU A 268 -11.16 3.85 -3.67
C LEU A 268 -10.73 3.10 -4.95
N PRO A 269 -11.50 2.10 -5.43
CA PRO A 269 -11.17 1.38 -6.65
C PRO A 269 -11.31 2.30 -7.86
N VAL A 270 -10.42 2.16 -8.84
CA VAL A 270 -10.38 3.02 -10.03
C VAL A 270 -10.13 2.26 -11.33
N ALA A 271 -9.58 1.05 -11.28
CA ALA A 271 -9.47 0.17 -12.43
C ALA A 271 -9.53 -1.31 -12.04
N ARG A 272 -9.94 -2.17 -12.96
CA ARG A 272 -10.02 -3.64 -12.78
C ARG A 272 -9.23 -4.35 -13.87
N ILE A 273 -8.57 -5.43 -13.53
CA ILE A 273 -7.72 -6.18 -14.44
C ILE A 273 -8.54 -6.67 -15.64
N VAL A 274 -7.95 -6.59 -16.82
CA VAL A 274 -8.51 -7.16 -18.05
C VAL A 274 -8.17 -8.65 -18.06
N GLY A 275 -9.18 -9.49 -18.23
CA GLY A 275 -9.05 -10.94 -18.27
C GLY A 275 -10.02 -11.64 -17.30
N ASP A 276 -10.13 -12.96 -17.46
CA ASP A 276 -10.96 -13.78 -16.59
C ASP A 276 -10.09 -14.41 -15.48
N TYR A 277 -10.30 -13.95 -14.25
CA TYR A 277 -9.60 -14.41 -13.06
C TYR A 277 -10.61 -14.85 -11.98
N THR A 278 -11.64 -15.60 -12.38
CA THR A 278 -12.70 -16.03 -11.45
C THR A 278 -12.23 -17.04 -10.42
N ASP A 279 -11.32 -17.95 -10.78
CA ASP A 279 -10.81 -18.99 -9.88
C ASP A 279 -9.39 -18.69 -9.39
N ASP A 280 -8.98 -19.37 -8.32
CA ASP A 280 -7.68 -19.13 -7.68
C ASP A 280 -6.51 -19.69 -8.48
N PHE A 281 -6.74 -20.64 -9.40
CA PHE A 281 -5.68 -21.20 -10.24
C PHE A 281 -5.18 -20.17 -11.26
N GLU A 282 -6.08 -19.49 -11.98
CA GLU A 282 -5.68 -18.44 -12.92
C GLU A 282 -5.05 -17.23 -12.22
N LYS A 283 -5.52 -16.90 -11.00
CA LYS A 283 -4.89 -15.87 -10.15
C LYS A 283 -3.45 -16.26 -9.80
N LEU A 284 -3.24 -17.49 -9.33
CA LEU A 284 -1.91 -17.99 -8.98
C LEU A 284 -0.98 -18.03 -10.19
N ARG A 285 -1.46 -18.48 -11.34
CA ARG A 285 -0.68 -18.51 -12.58
C ARG A 285 -0.23 -17.11 -12.99
N LEU A 286 -1.08 -16.09 -12.83
CA LEU A 286 -0.67 -14.70 -13.05
C LEU A 286 0.43 -14.28 -12.06
N ILE A 287 0.25 -14.55 -10.77
CA ILE A 287 1.23 -14.19 -9.73
C ILE A 287 2.58 -14.88 -9.98
N GLU A 288 2.57 -16.17 -10.31
CA GLU A 288 3.77 -16.94 -10.65
C GLU A 288 4.47 -16.39 -11.90
N ARG A 289 3.71 -15.99 -12.92
CA ARG A 289 4.26 -15.32 -14.10
C ARG A 289 4.93 -13.99 -13.75
N LEU A 290 4.41 -13.28 -12.75
CA LEU A 290 4.94 -11.99 -12.31
C LEU A 290 6.03 -12.10 -11.22
N ASN A 291 6.33 -13.31 -10.75
CA ASN A 291 7.30 -13.59 -9.69
C ASN A 291 8.70 -13.02 -9.96
N ASP A 292 9.14 -13.10 -11.21
CA ASP A 292 10.50 -12.70 -11.60
C ASP A 292 10.64 -11.19 -11.81
N PHE A 293 9.57 -10.41 -11.63
CA PHE A 293 9.56 -8.97 -11.85
C PHE A 293 9.61 -8.22 -10.52
N ASP A 294 10.55 -7.28 -10.41
CA ASP A 294 10.87 -6.58 -9.17
C ASP A 294 10.71 -5.06 -9.28
N ARG A 295 10.43 -4.55 -10.49
CA ARG A 295 10.35 -3.12 -10.75
C ARG A 295 9.19 -2.75 -11.67
N VAL A 296 8.61 -1.57 -11.42
CA VAL A 296 7.69 -0.90 -12.31
C VAL A 296 8.49 -0.09 -13.32
N GLU A 297 8.35 -0.44 -14.59
CA GLU A 297 8.98 0.30 -15.69
C GLU A 297 8.11 1.47 -16.11
N SER A 298 6.81 1.23 -16.31
CA SER A 298 5.86 2.27 -16.70
C SER A 298 4.45 1.95 -16.24
N MET A 299 3.63 3.00 -16.16
CA MET A 299 2.19 2.91 -15.94
C MET A 299 1.53 3.92 -16.87
N SER A 300 0.69 3.44 -17.80
CA SER A 300 0.20 4.27 -18.89
C SER A 300 -1.24 4.06 -19.30
N LEU A 301 -1.94 5.15 -19.62
CA LEU A 301 -3.28 5.11 -20.19
C LEU A 301 -3.21 4.99 -21.72
N ILE A 302 -3.98 4.04 -22.24
CA ILE A 302 -4.14 3.72 -23.66
C ILE A 302 -5.61 3.98 -24.00
N LYS A 303 -5.84 4.85 -24.98
CA LYS A 303 -7.18 5.06 -25.54
C LYS A 303 -7.45 3.95 -26.56
N VAL A 304 -8.49 3.17 -26.31
CA VAL A 304 -9.00 2.15 -27.24
C VAL A 304 -10.00 2.79 -28.21
#